data_AF-A0A0R3LEM2-F1
#
_entry.id   AF-A0A0R3LEM2-F1
#
_cell.length_a   1.000
_cell.length_b   1.000
_cell.length_c   1.000
_cell.angle_alpha   90.00
_cell.angle_beta   90.00
_cell.angle_gamma   90.00
#
_symmetry.space_group_name_H-M   'P 1'
#
loop_
_entity.id
_entity.type
_entity.pdbx_description
1 polymer ?
#
loop_
_entity_poly.entity_id
_entity_poly.type
_entity_poly.pdbx_seq_one_letter_code
_entity_poly.pdbx_strand_id
1 'polypeptide(L)'
;MILRLIRAIRFARYLVGVGSGKLSDFPDGSASGQLVEGKQDRATLSKWSNDLRQSFRTITTVAGVSEFDAKLQINQAVPGLNAGHITRHKLLENHLRCQQQSISSALYLLVWEHR
;
A
#
# COMPACT_ATOMS: atom_id res chain seq x y z
N MET A 1 -1.67 -2.79 14.34
CA MET A 1 -0.79 -2.24 13.28
C MET A 1 0.39 -3.16 12.94
N ILE A 2 1.08 -3.75 13.93
CA ILE A 2 2.24 -4.63 13.73
C ILE A 2 1.99 -5.79 12.73
N LEU A 3 0.88 -6.51 12.87
CA LEU A 3 0.55 -7.64 11.97
C LEU A 3 0.36 -7.23 10.49
N ARG A 4 -0.06 -5.98 10.22
CA ARG A 4 -0.21 -5.48 8.85
C ARG A 4 1.13 -5.10 8.25
N LEU A 5 2.02 -4.52 9.07
CA LEU A 5 3.39 -4.22 8.68
C LEU A 5 4.15 -5.49 8.32
N ILE A 6 4.03 -6.55 9.14
CA ILE A 6 4.65 -7.85 8.87
C ILE A 6 4.16 -8.45 7.54
N ARG A 7 2.84 -8.36 7.25
CA ARG A 7 2.28 -8.83 5.97
C ARG A 7 2.82 -8.03 4.78
N ALA A 8 2.92 -6.71 4.91
CA ALA A 8 3.49 -5.86 3.86
C ALA A 8 4.97 -6.19 3.59
N ILE A 9 5.78 -6.40 4.65
CA ILE A 9 7.18 -6.80 4.54
C ILE A 9 7.32 -8.16 3.84
N ARG A 10 6.51 -9.16 4.23
CA ARG A 10 6.50 -10.49 3.60
C ARG A 10 6.11 -10.41 2.12
N PHE A 11 5.13 -9.59 1.78
CA PHE A 11 4.69 -9.40 0.40
C PHE A 11 5.76 -8.68 -0.46
N ALA A 12 6.42 -7.65 0.10
CA ALA A 12 7.52 -6.98 -0.57
C ALA A 12 8.70 -7.93 -0.85
N ARG A 13 9.07 -8.76 0.14
CA ARG A 13 10.06 -9.84 -0.03
C ARG A 13 9.69 -10.81 -1.15
N TYR A 14 8.41 -11.15 -1.25
CA TYR A 14 7.91 -12.06 -2.27
C TYR A 14 8.03 -11.46 -3.69
N LEU A 15 7.60 -10.21 -3.88
CA LEU A 15 7.64 -9.52 -5.18
C LEU A 15 9.06 -9.34 -5.71
N VAL A 16 10.01 -9.06 -4.81
CA VAL A 16 11.39 -8.71 -5.15
C VAL A 16 12.25 -9.96 -5.43
N GLY A 17 11.76 -11.15 -5.06
CA GLY A 17 12.46 -12.42 -5.20
C GLY A 17 13.64 -12.53 -4.22
N VAL A 18 13.84 -13.72 -3.65
CA VAL A 18 14.88 -14.01 -2.64
C VAL A 18 16.32 -13.71 -3.12
N GLY A 19 16.51 -13.51 -4.43
CA GLY A 19 17.83 -13.29 -5.06
C GLY A 19 18.18 -11.86 -5.46
N SER A 20 17.28 -10.87 -5.37
CA SER A 20 17.70 -9.49 -5.62
C SER A 20 18.15 -8.88 -4.29
N GLY A 21 19.46 -8.94 -4.03
CA GLY A 21 20.12 -8.45 -2.82
C GLY A 21 20.04 -6.93 -2.57
N LYS A 22 18.94 -6.30 -2.99
CA LYS A 22 18.60 -4.87 -2.83
C LYS A 22 17.33 -4.67 -2.01
N LEU A 23 16.87 -5.69 -1.28
CA LEU A 23 15.90 -5.49 -0.21
C LEU A 23 16.57 -4.94 1.08
N SER A 24 17.68 -4.22 0.95
CA SER A 24 18.23 -3.36 2.00
C SER A 24 17.37 -2.10 2.22
N ASP A 25 16.51 -1.76 1.26
CA ASP A 25 15.81 -0.46 1.19
C ASP A 25 14.43 -0.46 1.89
N PHE A 26 13.97 -1.62 2.37
CA PHE A 26 12.91 -1.76 3.36
C PHE A 26 13.51 -2.47 4.59
N PRO A 27 13.16 -2.09 5.83
CA PRO A 27 14.10 -2.06 6.96
C PRO A 27 14.47 -3.48 7.42
N ASP A 28 15.48 -4.08 6.82
CA ASP A 28 16.14 -5.29 7.34
C ASP A 28 17.56 -5.51 6.76
N GLY A 29 18.31 -4.43 6.51
CA GLY A 29 19.68 -4.52 6.01
C GLY A 29 20.71 -3.63 6.72
N SER A 30 20.30 -2.85 7.72
CA SER A 30 21.22 -2.00 8.48
C SER A 30 21.84 -2.79 9.63
N ALA A 31 23.15 -3.03 9.57
CA ALA A 31 23.91 -3.66 10.66
C ALA A 31 23.81 -2.90 12.00
N SER A 32 23.37 -1.63 11.99
CA SER A 32 23.27 -0.79 13.18
C SER A 32 21.84 -0.65 13.74
N GLY A 33 20.82 -1.26 13.12
CA GLY A 33 19.42 -1.10 13.56
C GLY A 33 18.88 0.33 13.49
N GLN A 34 19.67 1.28 12.98
CA GLN A 34 19.24 2.66 12.78
C GLN A 34 18.52 2.81 11.45
N LEU A 35 17.39 3.51 11.47
CA LEU A 35 16.71 4.04 10.30
C LEU A 35 17.63 5.10 9.67
N VAL A 36 18.53 4.68 8.79
CA VAL A 36 19.33 5.59 7.96
C VAL A 36 18.39 6.21 6.93
N GLU A 37 18.45 7.54 6.77
CA GLU A 37 17.63 8.27 5.82
C GLU A 37 18.00 7.88 4.37
N GLY A 38 17.26 6.95 3.79
CA GLY A 38 17.34 6.61 2.37
C GLY A 38 16.67 7.67 1.51
N LYS A 39 17.38 8.76 1.20
CA LYS A 39 16.92 9.74 0.19
C LYS A 39 17.12 9.17 -1.22
N GLN A 40 16.06 8.59 -1.80
CA GLN A 40 16.06 8.23 -3.22
C GLN A 40 16.06 9.48 -4.11
N ASP A 41 16.66 9.40 -5.29
CA ASP A 41 16.64 10.46 -6.29
C ASP A 41 15.19 10.86 -6.62
N ARG A 42 14.87 12.16 -6.50
CA ARG A 42 13.51 12.68 -6.66
C ARG A 42 12.97 12.51 -8.07
N ALA A 43 13.82 12.59 -9.09
CA ALA A 43 13.39 12.42 -10.48
C ALA A 43 12.89 10.98 -10.67
N THR A 44 13.66 10.02 -10.19
CA THR A 44 13.28 8.60 -10.17
C THR A 44 12.05 8.36 -9.28
N LEU A 45 12.04 8.88 -8.05
CA LEU A 45 10.96 8.68 -7.07
C LEU A 45 9.59 9.16 -7.55
N SER A 46 9.55 10.25 -8.32
CA SER A 46 8.30 10.80 -8.88
C SER A 46 7.59 9.80 -9.79
N LYS A 47 8.36 9.11 -10.66
CA LYS A 47 7.85 8.05 -11.54
C LYS A 47 7.33 6.87 -10.72
N TRP A 48 8.13 6.34 -9.79
CA TRP A 48 7.73 5.20 -8.97
C TRP A 48 6.51 5.49 -8.09
N SER A 49 6.41 6.69 -7.53
CA SER A 49 5.24 7.10 -6.74
C SER A 49 3.98 7.15 -7.59
N ASN A 50 4.08 7.68 -8.81
CA ASN A 50 2.97 7.71 -9.75
C ASN A 50 2.54 6.30 -10.17
N ASP A 51 3.49 5.46 -10.57
CA ASP A 51 3.23 4.09 -11.01
C ASP A 51 2.64 3.24 -9.87
N LEU A 52 3.09 3.44 -8.63
CA LEU A 52 2.54 2.78 -7.45
C LEU A 52 1.10 3.21 -7.18
N ARG A 53 0.80 4.51 -7.28
CA ARG A 53 -0.58 5.03 -7.13
C ARG A 53 -1.48 4.52 -8.26
N GLN A 54 -0.96 4.39 -9.47
CA GLN A 54 -1.70 3.83 -10.59
C GLN A 54 -1.98 2.35 -10.39
N SER A 55 -0.98 1.57 -9.97
CA SER A 55 -1.14 0.15 -9.63
C SER A 55 -2.17 -0.03 -8.52
N PHE A 56 -2.11 0.81 -7.48
CA PHE A 56 -3.08 0.82 -6.39
C PHE A 56 -4.50 1.04 -6.92
N ARG A 57 -4.72 2.04 -7.78
CA ARG A 57 -6.04 2.29 -8.41
C ARG A 57 -6.54 1.07 -9.16
N THR A 58 -5.72 0.48 -10.03
CA THR A 58 -6.08 -0.72 -10.80
C THR A 58 -6.53 -1.85 -9.88
N ILE A 59 -5.77 -2.14 -8.83
CA ILE A 59 -6.10 -3.22 -7.90
C ILE A 59 -7.37 -2.89 -7.10
N THR A 60 -7.56 -1.64 -6.67
CA THR A 60 -8.77 -1.26 -5.94
C THR A 60 -10.03 -1.42 -6.78
N THR A 61 -9.94 -1.17 -8.09
CA THR A 61 -11.03 -1.43 -9.04
C THR A 61 -11.32 -2.93 -9.14
N VAL A 62 -10.29 -3.77 -9.28
CA VAL A 62 -10.45 -5.24 -9.31
C VAL A 62 -11.05 -5.77 -8.00
N ALA A 63 -10.67 -5.18 -6.86
CA ALA A 63 -11.18 -5.56 -5.55
C ALA A 63 -12.61 -5.06 -5.26
N GLY A 64 -13.26 -4.37 -6.21
CA GLY A 64 -14.60 -3.83 -6.04
C GLY A 64 -14.70 -2.70 -5.00
N VAL A 65 -13.59 -2.03 -4.68
CA VAL A 65 -13.57 -0.93 -3.72
C VAL A 65 -13.97 0.37 -4.42
N SER A 66 -14.87 1.13 -3.80
CA SER A 66 -15.29 2.42 -4.34
C SER A 66 -14.11 3.38 -4.49
N GLU A 67 -14.10 4.21 -5.54
CA GLU A 67 -13.04 5.19 -5.76
C GLU A 67 -12.90 6.15 -4.56
N PHE A 68 -14.03 6.50 -3.95
CA PHE A 68 -14.07 7.31 -2.73
C PHE A 68 -13.31 6.66 -1.58
N ASP A 69 -13.63 5.40 -1.27
CA ASP A 69 -12.97 4.73 -0.15
C ASP A 69 -11.51 4.37 -0.46
N ALA A 70 -11.18 4.12 -1.73
CA ALA A 70 -9.79 3.94 -2.17
C ALA A 70 -8.97 5.22 -1.94
N LYS A 71 -9.51 6.40 -2.27
CA LYS A 71 -8.87 7.70 -1.97
C LYS A 71 -8.70 7.92 -0.47
N LEU A 72 -9.70 7.52 0.33
CA LEU A 72 -9.65 7.63 1.78
C LEU A 72 -8.54 6.74 2.39
N GLN A 73 -8.30 5.54 1.85
CA GLN A 73 -7.23 4.65 2.33
C GLN A 73 -5.81 5.20 2.16
N ILE A 74 -5.58 6.03 1.14
CA ILE A 74 -4.27 6.63 0.86
C ILE A 74 -4.15 8.08 1.34
N ASN A 75 -5.08 8.52 2.20
CA ASN A 75 -5.20 9.88 2.70
C ASN A 75 -5.14 10.93 1.57
N GLN A 76 -5.70 10.61 0.40
CA GLN A 76 -5.76 11.55 -0.71
C GLN A 76 -6.89 12.55 -0.46
N ALA A 77 -6.61 13.83 -0.64
CA ALA A 77 -7.62 14.87 -0.57
C ALA A 77 -8.74 14.59 -1.60
N VAL A 78 -9.99 14.59 -1.13
CA VAL A 78 -11.18 14.43 -1.96
C VAL A 78 -11.83 15.81 -2.09
N PRO A 79 -11.81 16.44 -3.28
CA PRO A 79 -12.41 17.76 -3.48
C PRO A 79 -13.91 17.76 -3.14
N GLY A 80 -14.39 18.81 -2.47
CA GLY A 80 -15.81 18.96 -2.11
C GLY A 80 -16.27 18.12 -0.92
N LEU A 81 -15.36 17.39 -0.25
CA LEU A 81 -15.70 16.63 0.94
C LEU A 81 -15.60 17.51 2.19
N ASN A 82 -16.74 18.01 2.67
CA ASN A 82 -16.83 18.49 4.05
C ASN A 82 -16.51 17.30 4.97
N ALA A 83 -15.63 17.50 5.96
CA ALA A 83 -15.22 16.47 6.94
C ALA A 83 -16.40 15.80 7.71
N GLY A 84 -17.63 16.26 7.51
CA GLY A 84 -18.86 15.74 8.12
C GLY A 84 -19.59 14.60 7.38
N HIS A 85 -19.26 14.28 6.12
CA HIS A 85 -19.96 13.20 5.38
C HIS A 85 -19.28 11.83 5.46
N ILE A 86 -18.07 11.76 6.04
CA ILE A 86 -17.53 10.48 6.45
C ILE A 86 -18.28 10.08 7.72
N THR A 87 -19.28 9.20 7.60
CA THR A 87 -19.99 8.71 8.78
C THR A 87 -18.98 8.09 9.73
N ARG A 88 -19.09 8.39 11.03
CA ARG A 88 -18.23 7.81 12.08
C ARG A 88 -18.08 6.30 11.92
N HIS A 89 -19.13 5.60 11.51
CA HIS A 89 -19.13 4.18 11.22
C HIS A 89 -18.11 3.77 10.14
N LYS A 90 -17.87 4.57 9.09
CA LYS A 90 -16.85 4.27 8.07
C LYS A 90 -15.41 4.41 8.59
N LEU A 91 -15.17 5.27 9.60
CA LEU A 91 -13.84 5.50 10.16
C LEU A 91 -13.54 4.70 11.43
N LEU A 92 -14.52 4.60 12.33
CA LEU A 92 -14.37 4.01 13.66
C LEU A 92 -14.53 2.50 13.66
N GLU A 93 -15.23 1.93 12.68
CA GLU A 93 -15.46 0.50 12.59
C GLU A 93 -14.49 -0.19 11.62
N ASN A 94 -14.87 -1.38 11.15
CA ASN A 94 -14.04 -2.20 10.30
C ASN A 94 -14.20 -1.92 8.80
N HIS A 95 -14.99 -0.93 8.38
CA HIS A 95 -15.24 -0.63 6.96
C HIS A 95 -13.96 -0.48 6.12
N LEU A 96 -13.09 0.48 6.47
CA LEU A 96 -11.81 0.68 5.78
C LEU A 96 -10.87 -0.53 5.92
N ARG A 97 -10.99 -1.29 7.02
CA ARG A 97 -10.19 -2.49 7.26
C ARG A 97 -10.61 -3.64 6.36
N CYS A 98 -11.92 -3.83 6.17
CA CYS A 98 -12.49 -4.82 5.26
C CYS A 98 -12.09 -4.51 3.83
N GLN A 99 -12.15 -3.24 3.42
CA GLN A 99 -11.70 -2.84 2.08
C GLN A 99 -10.20 -3.02 1.89
N GLN A 100 -9.38 -2.70 2.89
CA GLN A 100 -7.94 -3.01 2.84
C GLN A 100 -7.70 -4.52 2.69
N GLN A 101 -8.50 -5.36 3.37
CA GLN A 101 -8.40 -6.81 3.25
C GLN A 101 -8.84 -7.31 1.86
N SER A 102 -9.90 -6.74 1.26
CA SER A 102 -10.32 -7.05 -0.11
C SER A 102 -9.22 -6.72 -1.12
N ILE A 103 -8.62 -5.53 -1.02
CA ILE A 103 -7.47 -5.11 -1.86
C ILE A 103 -6.31 -6.08 -1.70
N SER A 104 -5.96 -6.43 -0.46
CA SER A 104 -4.88 -7.38 -0.17
C SER A 104 -5.15 -8.73 -0.83
N SER A 105 -6.38 -9.23 -0.72
CA SER A 105 -6.77 -10.53 -1.28
C SER A 105 -6.72 -10.55 -2.80
N ALA A 106 -7.22 -9.49 -3.47
CA ALA A 106 -7.13 -9.34 -4.92
C ALA A 106 -5.68 -9.29 -5.41
N LEU A 107 -4.82 -8.56 -4.70
CA LEU A 107 -3.39 -8.47 -5.01
C LEU A 107 -2.65 -9.79 -4.79
N TYR A 108 -2.99 -10.58 -3.76
CA TYR A 108 -2.47 -11.94 -3.61
C TYR A 108 -2.90 -12.84 -4.76
N LEU A 109 -4.15 -12.78 -5.20
CA LEU A 109 -4.64 -13.57 -6.34
C LEU A 109 -3.92 -13.20 -7.63
N LEU A 110 -3.86 -11.90 -7.97
CA LEU A 110 -3.18 -11.41 -9.18
C LEU A 110 -1.71 -11.82 -9.23
N VAL A 111 -1.01 -11.80 -8.09
CA VAL A 111 0.40 -12.20 -8.02
C VAL A 111 0.58 -13.71 -8.05
N TRP A 112 -0.40 -14.48 -7.56
CA TRP A 112 -0.34 -15.95 -7.55
C TRP A 112 -0.76 -16.60 -8.87
N GLU A 113 -1.67 -15.96 -9.63
CA GLU A 113 -2.19 -16.48 -10.90
C GLU A 113 -1.25 -16.22 -12.09
N HIS A 114 -0.33 -15.27 -11.95
CA HIS A 114 0.67 -14.90 -12.96
C HIS A 114 2.07 -15.49 -12.72
N ARG A 115 2.16 -16.58 -11.95
CA ARG A 115 3.42 -17.29 -11.65
C ARG A 115 3.27 -18.79 -11.88
#